data_AF-A0A4R4R8M8-F1
#
_entry.id   AF-A0A4R4R8M8-F1
#
_cell.length_a   1.000
_cell.length_b   1.000
_cell.length_c   1.000
_cell.angle_alpha   90.00
_cell.angle_beta   90.00
_cell.angle_gamma   90.00
#
_symmetry.space_group_name_H-M   'P 1'
#
loop_
_entity.id
_entity.type
_entity.pdbx_description
1 polymer ?
#
loop_
_entity_poly.entity_id
_entity_poly.type
_entity_poly.pdbx_seq_one_letter_code
_entity_poly.pdbx_strand_id
1 'polypeptide(L)'
;MILANPPYVPGDADPPTARGRARAWEAGPRGGVLLDRICQAAPRHLAPSGTLLVVHSALNGVAATLVALRRAGMRASVVARHCEPFGPVMRSRAESLEARGLLRPGQRYEGLVVVRADHIAARREHERGRRAA
;
A
#
# COMPACT_ATOMS: atom_id res chain seq x y z
N MET A 1 9.17 1.90 13.96
CA MET A 1 8.76 2.38 12.61
C MET A 1 8.62 1.16 11.71
N ILE A 2 7.65 1.16 10.80
CA ILE A 2 7.50 0.12 9.77
C ILE A 2 7.67 0.77 8.39
N LEU A 3 8.50 0.16 7.55
CA LEU A 3 8.65 0.51 6.14
C LEU A 3 8.26 -0.72 5.31
N ALA A 4 7.44 -0.54 4.30
CA ALA A 4 7.00 -1.64 3.45
C ALA A 4 6.92 -1.23 1.97
N ASN A 5 7.45 -2.08 1.10
CA ASN A 5 7.19 -2.05 -0.34
C ASN A 5 6.67 -3.45 -0.72
N PRO A 6 5.42 -3.78 -0.33
CA PRO A 6 4.84 -5.07 -0.65
C PRO A 6 4.74 -5.23 -2.18
N PRO A 7 4.74 -6.47 -2.68
CA PRO A 7 4.33 -6.70 -4.06
C PRO A 7 2.93 -6.12 -4.28
N TYR A 8 2.72 -5.52 -5.44
CA TYR A 8 1.47 -4.83 -5.80
C TYR A 8 0.95 -5.18 -7.19
N VAL A 9 1.61 -6.08 -7.94
CA VAL A 9 1.19 -6.38 -9.31
C VAL A 9 0.06 -7.41 -9.29
N PRO A 10 -1.09 -7.12 -9.93
CA PRO A 10 -2.14 -8.10 -10.04
C PRO A 10 -1.69 -9.33 -10.85
N GLY A 11 -2.11 -10.50 -10.38
CA GLY A 11 -1.77 -11.78 -10.99
C GLY A 11 -2.65 -12.89 -10.45
N ASP A 12 -2.56 -14.06 -11.07
CA ASP A 12 -3.41 -15.20 -10.71
C ASP A 12 -2.73 -16.11 -9.67
N ALA A 13 -1.44 -15.87 -9.39
CA ALA A 13 -0.72 -16.57 -8.34
C ALA A 13 -1.19 -16.11 -6.95
N ASP A 14 -1.42 -17.07 -6.05
CA ASP A 14 -1.65 -16.79 -4.64
C ASP A 14 -0.31 -16.37 -4.00
N PRO A 15 -0.17 -15.15 -3.43
CA PRO A 15 1.11 -14.63 -2.94
C PRO A 15 1.89 -15.56 -1.97
N PRO A 16 1.26 -16.29 -1.02
CA PRO A 16 1.93 -17.28 -0.17
C PRO A 16 2.55 -18.45 -0.94
N THR A 17 2.03 -18.77 -2.11
CA THR A 17 2.54 -19.86 -2.96
C THR A 17 3.64 -19.39 -3.91
N ALA A 18 3.81 -18.07 -4.10
CA ALA A 18 4.85 -17.53 -4.97
C ALA A 18 6.27 -17.97 -4.52
N ARG A 19 7.12 -18.27 -5.49
CA ARG A 19 8.50 -18.75 -5.28
C ARG A 19 9.50 -17.88 -6.05
N GLY A 20 10.75 -17.90 -5.59
CA GLY A 20 11.84 -17.18 -6.25
C GLY A 20 11.56 -15.67 -6.39
N ARG A 21 11.86 -15.14 -7.58
CA ARG A 21 11.70 -13.71 -7.92
C ARG A 21 10.22 -13.28 -7.93
N ALA A 22 9.29 -14.19 -8.20
CA ALA A 22 7.86 -13.88 -8.28
C ALA A 22 7.30 -13.28 -6.98
N ARG A 23 7.89 -13.62 -5.83
CA ARG A 23 7.52 -13.02 -4.53
C ARG A 23 7.64 -11.50 -4.49
N ALA A 24 8.45 -10.91 -5.36
CA ALA A 24 8.65 -9.47 -5.41
C ALA A 24 7.50 -8.71 -6.10
N TRP A 25 6.63 -9.38 -6.86
CA TRP A 25 5.55 -8.71 -7.59
C TRP A 25 4.17 -9.38 -7.46
N GLU A 26 4.06 -10.69 -7.24
CA GLU A 26 2.75 -11.35 -7.15
C GLU A 26 1.96 -10.88 -5.93
N ALA A 27 0.82 -10.24 -6.17
CA ALA A 27 -0.02 -9.67 -5.12
C ALA A 27 -1.50 -10.07 -5.22
N GLY A 28 -1.76 -11.18 -5.93
CA GLY A 28 -3.07 -11.78 -6.10
C GLY A 28 -3.97 -11.03 -7.10
N PRO A 29 -5.25 -11.43 -7.23
CA PRO A 29 -6.09 -11.03 -8.35
C PRO A 29 -6.34 -9.53 -8.52
N ARG A 30 -6.22 -8.74 -7.44
CA ARG A 30 -6.37 -7.28 -7.49
C ARG A 30 -5.09 -6.54 -7.07
N GLY A 31 -3.99 -7.25 -6.87
CA GLY A 31 -2.72 -6.66 -6.44
C GLY A 31 -2.67 -6.14 -4.98
N GLY A 32 -3.79 -6.16 -4.25
CA GLY A 32 -3.91 -5.52 -2.93
C GLY A 32 -3.79 -6.44 -1.72
N VAL A 33 -3.75 -7.77 -1.88
CA VAL A 33 -3.95 -8.72 -0.76
C VAL A 33 -2.95 -8.52 0.38
N LEU A 34 -1.66 -8.34 0.05
CA LEU A 34 -0.62 -8.13 1.06
C LEU A 34 -0.64 -6.70 1.63
N LEU A 35 -0.99 -5.71 0.81
CA LEU A 35 -1.20 -4.34 1.27
C LEU A 35 -2.31 -4.27 2.33
N ASP A 36 -3.43 -4.95 2.10
CA ASP A 36 -4.57 -4.98 3.02
C ASP A 36 -4.18 -5.60 4.36
N ARG A 37 -3.43 -6.71 4.35
CA ARG A 37 -2.91 -7.36 5.57
C ARG A 37 -1.99 -6.42 6.35
N ILE A 38 -1.08 -5.72 5.67
CA ILE A 38 -0.20 -4.73 6.31
C ILE A 38 -1.04 -3.61 6.93
N CYS A 39 -2.01 -3.05 6.21
CA CYS A 39 -2.85 -1.97 6.71
C CYS A 39 -3.66 -2.37 7.96
N GLN A 40 -4.12 -3.63 8.02
CA GLN A 40 -4.85 -4.15 9.17
C GLN A 40 -3.95 -4.46 10.38
N ALA A 41 -2.76 -5.02 10.15
CA ALA A 41 -1.88 -5.48 11.22
C ALA A 41 -0.98 -4.38 11.80
N ALA A 42 -0.59 -3.38 10.99
CA ALA A 42 0.39 -2.36 11.35
C ALA A 42 0.15 -1.68 12.72
N PRO A 43 -1.08 -1.28 13.10
CA PRO A 43 -1.30 -0.65 14.40
C PRO A 43 -0.85 -1.49 15.59
N ARG A 44 -0.99 -2.82 15.52
CA ARG A 44 -0.64 -3.75 16.61
C ARG A 44 0.87 -3.95 16.75
N HIS A 45 1.63 -3.60 15.71
CA HIS A 45 3.09 -3.76 15.67
C HIS A 45 3.83 -2.42 15.82
N LEU A 46 3.12 -1.32 15.96
CA LEU A 46 3.69 0.00 16.17
C LEU A 46 3.59 0.40 17.64
N ALA A 47 4.65 1.06 18.14
CA ALA A 47 4.57 1.79 19.40
C ALA A 47 3.51 2.91 19.32
N PRO A 48 3.05 3.47 20.45
CA PRO A 48 2.07 4.56 20.49
C PRO A 48 2.40 5.77 19.58
N SER A 49 3.69 6.07 19.38
CA SER A 49 4.24 7.11 18.50
C SER A 49 4.76 6.60 17.13
N GLY A 50 4.45 5.35 16.79
CA GLY A 50 4.96 4.68 15.60
C GLY A 50 4.32 5.15 14.30
N THR A 51 5.11 5.09 13.22
CA THR A 51 4.70 5.41 11.86
C THR A 51 4.90 4.21 10.93
N LEU A 52 3.95 4.04 10.01
CA LEU A 52 4.03 3.19 8.81
C LEU A 52 4.29 4.08 7.59
N LEU A 53 5.25 3.70 6.75
CA LEU A 53 5.37 4.15 5.37
C LEU A 53 5.21 2.94 4.45
N VAL A 54 4.24 2.99 3.54
CA VAL A 54 4.00 1.91 2.58
C VAL A 54 3.95 2.45 1.15
N VAL A 55 4.71 1.81 0.26
CA VAL A 55 4.71 2.07 -1.18
C VAL A 55 3.78 1.08 -1.87
N HIS A 56 2.94 1.55 -2.80
CA HIS A 56 2.18 0.67 -3.68
C HIS A 56 1.75 1.38 -4.97
N SER A 57 1.30 0.60 -5.96
CA SER A 57 0.68 1.14 -7.17
C SER A 57 -0.66 1.78 -6.88
N ALA A 58 -0.95 2.91 -7.52
CA ALA A 58 -2.23 3.60 -7.47
C ALA A 58 -3.39 2.74 -7.99
N LEU A 59 -3.08 1.73 -8.80
CA LEU A 59 -4.03 0.70 -9.28
C LEU A 59 -4.68 -0.07 -8.12
N ASN A 60 -3.99 -0.21 -6.99
CA ASN A 60 -4.51 -0.91 -5.81
C ASN A 60 -5.53 -0.09 -5.02
N GLY A 61 -5.85 1.13 -5.46
CA GLY A 61 -6.89 1.97 -4.84
C GLY A 61 -6.39 2.76 -3.63
N VAL A 62 -5.76 3.91 -3.89
CA VAL A 62 -5.22 4.81 -2.85
C VAL A 62 -6.28 5.20 -1.80
N ALA A 63 -7.50 5.52 -2.24
CA ALA A 63 -8.58 5.91 -1.33
C ALA A 63 -8.98 4.76 -0.38
N ALA A 64 -9.04 3.53 -0.90
CA ALA A 64 -9.35 2.34 -0.11
C ALA A 64 -8.27 2.09 0.95
N THR A 65 -6.99 2.22 0.58
CA THR A 65 -5.86 2.10 1.51
C THR A 65 -5.95 3.12 2.65
N LEU A 66 -6.22 4.39 2.34
CA LEU A 66 -6.38 5.44 3.35
C LEU A 66 -7.57 5.17 4.27
N VAL A 67 -8.69 4.72 3.74
CA VAL A 67 -9.88 4.35 4.53
C VAL A 67 -9.58 3.17 5.45
N ALA A 68 -8.92 2.13 4.94
CA ALA A 68 -8.55 0.95 5.73
C ALA A 68 -7.66 1.31 6.92
N LEU A 69 -6.60 2.10 6.69
CA LEU A 69 -5.70 2.57 7.75
C LEU A 69 -6.41 3.43 8.79
N ARG A 70 -7.33 4.31 8.36
CA ARG A 70 -8.14 5.13 9.27
C ARG A 70 -9.09 4.29 10.12
N ARG A 71 -9.75 3.31 9.51
CA ARG A 71 -10.59 2.33 10.22
C ARG A 71 -9.78 1.50 11.21
N ALA A 72 -8.51 1.23 10.91
CA ALA A 72 -7.58 0.56 11.80
C ALA A 72 -7.01 1.46 12.92
N GLY A 73 -7.51 2.69 13.09
CA GLY A 73 -7.10 3.59 14.18
C GLY A 73 -5.81 4.37 13.89
N MET A 74 -5.46 4.58 12.62
CA MET A 74 -4.30 5.37 12.21
C MET A 74 -4.71 6.69 11.54
N ARG A 75 -3.85 7.71 11.62
CA ARG A 75 -3.97 8.91 10.79
C ARG A 75 -3.17 8.72 9.52
N ALA A 76 -3.86 8.60 8.37
CA ALA A 76 -3.24 8.27 7.09
C ALA A 76 -3.37 9.36 6.01
N SER A 77 -2.31 9.55 5.22
CA SER A 77 -2.20 10.49 4.11
C SER A 77 -1.17 10.03 3.07
N VAL A 78 -1.34 10.42 1.80
CA VAL A 78 -0.30 10.26 0.78
C VAL A 78 0.77 11.33 0.99
N VAL A 79 2.04 10.93 1.07
CA VAL A 79 3.17 11.84 1.29
C VAL A 79 4.09 11.98 0.10
N ALA A 80 4.03 11.04 -0.86
CA ALA A 80 4.72 11.16 -2.14
C ALA A 80 3.96 10.44 -3.25
N ARG A 81 4.16 10.91 -4.48
CA ARG A 81 3.65 10.29 -5.71
C ARG A 81 4.76 10.29 -6.74
N HIS A 82 4.82 9.23 -7.53
CA HIS A 82 5.70 9.13 -8.68
C HIS A 82 4.95 8.50 -9.84
N CYS A 83 5.27 8.88 -11.07
CA CYS A 83 4.70 8.26 -12.27
C CYS A 83 5.86 7.73 -13.09
N GLU A 84 5.82 6.45 -13.43
CA GLU A 84 6.88 5.78 -14.18
C GLU A 84 6.30 4.89 -15.28
N PRO A 85 7.06 4.62 -16.36
CA PRO A 85 6.66 3.63 -17.36
C PRO A 85 6.53 2.26 -16.70
N PHE A 86 5.58 1.44 -17.17
CA PHE A 86 5.45 0.06 -16.72
C PHE A 86 6.77 -0.69 -16.81
N GLY A 87 7.17 -1.37 -15.74
CA GLY A 87 8.27 -2.32 -15.76
C GLY A 87 8.00 -3.57 -16.61
N PRO A 88 8.98 -4.47 -16.80
CA PRO A 88 8.84 -5.66 -17.65
C PRO A 88 7.62 -6.53 -17.30
N VAL A 89 7.33 -6.70 -16.01
CA VAL A 89 6.20 -7.52 -15.53
C VAL A 89 4.86 -6.85 -15.84
N MET A 90 4.72 -5.55 -15.59
CA MET A 90 3.50 -4.81 -15.91
C MET A 90 3.25 -4.76 -17.42
N ARG A 91 4.32 -4.59 -18.22
CA ARG A 91 4.22 -4.61 -19.69
C ARG A 91 3.72 -5.96 -20.22
N SER A 92 4.24 -7.07 -19.74
CA SER A 92 3.81 -8.40 -20.20
C SER A 92 2.38 -8.77 -19.80
N ARG A 93 1.81 -8.07 -18.81
CA ARG A 93 0.44 -8.29 -18.32
C ARG A 93 -0.57 -7.24 -18.78
N ALA A 94 -0.12 -6.18 -19.47
CA ALA A 94 -0.95 -5.02 -19.75
C ALA A 94 -2.27 -5.38 -20.45
N GLU A 95 -2.23 -6.17 -21.52
CA GLU A 95 -3.43 -6.58 -22.27
C GLU A 95 -4.41 -7.39 -21.41
N SER A 96 -3.91 -8.33 -20.61
CA SER A 96 -4.76 -9.11 -19.70
C SER A 96 -5.40 -8.24 -18.61
N LEU A 97 -4.64 -7.28 -18.06
CA LEU A 97 -5.15 -6.36 -17.05
C LEU A 97 -6.14 -5.35 -17.62
N GLU A 98 -5.96 -4.92 -18.88
CA GLU A 98 -6.94 -4.12 -19.62
C GLU A 98 -8.24 -4.91 -19.85
N ALA A 99 -8.15 -6.17 -20.29
CA ALA A 99 -9.32 -7.04 -20.46
C ALA A 99 -10.09 -7.29 -19.15
N ARG A 100 -9.41 -7.25 -18.01
CA ARG A 100 -10.00 -7.35 -16.66
C ARG A 100 -10.54 -6.02 -16.12
N GLY A 101 -10.37 -4.92 -16.86
CA GLY A 101 -10.75 -3.58 -16.42
C GLY A 101 -9.90 -3.01 -15.28
N LEU A 102 -8.74 -3.61 -15.00
CA LEU A 102 -7.79 -3.14 -13.97
C LEU A 102 -6.88 -2.03 -14.49
N LEU A 103 -6.69 -1.97 -15.81
CA LEU A 103 -6.00 -0.90 -16.52
C LEU A 103 -6.95 -0.20 -17.49
N ARG A 104 -6.66 1.08 -17.77
CA ARG A 104 -7.32 1.77 -18.89
C ARG A 104 -6.74 1.26 -20.21
N PRO A 105 -7.55 1.17 -21.30
CA PRO A 105 -7.03 0.82 -22.61
C PRO A 105 -5.83 1.67 -23.01
N GLY A 106 -4.72 1.03 -23.40
CA GLY A 106 -3.49 1.71 -23.81
C GLY A 106 -2.67 2.35 -22.67
N GLN A 107 -3.01 2.13 -21.41
CA GLN A 107 -2.22 2.63 -20.28
C GLN A 107 -0.83 1.98 -20.28
N ARG A 108 0.25 2.78 -20.23
CA ARG A 108 1.64 2.28 -20.22
C ARG A 108 2.51 2.85 -19.09
N TYR A 109 1.89 3.62 -18.21
CA TYR A 109 2.51 4.22 -17.04
C TYR A 109 1.74 3.82 -15.79
N GLU A 110 2.47 3.61 -14.70
CA GLU A 110 1.89 3.42 -13.37
C GLU A 110 2.21 4.59 -12.46
N GLY A 111 1.23 4.93 -11.63
CA GLY A 111 1.45 5.85 -10.52
C GLY A 111 1.83 5.05 -9.28
N LEU A 112 2.98 5.33 -8.69
CA LEU A 112 3.35 4.84 -7.37
C LEU A 112 2.99 5.90 -6.32
N VAL A 113 2.53 5.44 -5.16
CA VAL A 113 2.25 6.30 -4.01
C VAL A 113 2.99 5.82 -2.78
N VAL A 114 3.40 6.77 -1.95
CA VAL A 114 3.84 6.52 -0.58
C VAL A 114 2.75 6.99 0.35
N VAL A 115 2.16 6.06 1.10
CA VAL A 115 1.19 6.36 2.16
C VAL A 115 1.91 6.34 3.50
N ARG A 116 1.78 7.46 4.23
CA ARG A 116 2.16 7.56 5.64
C ARG A 116 0.95 7.34 6.50
N ALA A 117 1.10 6.52 7.55
CA ALA A 117 0.12 6.39 8.60
C ALA A 117 0.78 6.48 9.97
N ASP A 118 0.30 7.40 10.83
CA ASP A 118 0.77 7.55 12.21
C ASP A 118 -0.22 6.91 13.18
N HIS A 119 0.29 6.22 14.20
CA HIS A 119 -0.53 5.68 15.28
C HIS A 119 -1.17 6.81 16.12
N ILE A 120 -2.48 6.75 16.40
CA ILE A 120 -3.23 7.90 16.97
C ILE A 120 -2.92 8.15 18.46
N ALA A 121 -2.43 7.14 19.20
CA ALA A 121 -2.00 7.35 20.59
C ALA A 121 -0.92 8.45 20.73
N ALA A 122 -0.12 8.67 19.69
CA ALA A 122 0.94 9.67 19.59
C ALA A 122 0.51 11.11 19.90
N ARG A 123 -0.76 11.48 19.67
CA ARG A 123 -1.23 12.86 19.90
C ARG A 123 -1.83 13.09 21.29
N ARG A 124 -2.46 12.07 21.88
CA ARG A 124 -3.13 12.23 23.19
C ARG A 124 -2.14 12.44 24.35
N GLU A 125 -0.89 12.02 24.21
CA GLU A 125 0.16 12.27 25.21
C GLU A 125 0.82 13.64 24.98
N HIS A 126 1.08 14.01 23.71
CA HIS A 126 1.73 15.28 23.34
C HIS A 126 0.85 16.53 23.57
N GLU A 127 -0.48 16.36 23.63
CA GLU A 127 -1.44 17.42 24.00
C GLU A 127 -1.68 17.50 25.51
N ARG A 128 -1.57 16.38 26.25
CA ARG A 128 -1.65 16.39 27.72
C ARG A 128 -0.43 17.02 28.37
N GLY A 129 0.77 16.74 27.87
CA GLY A 129 2.01 17.35 28.39
C GLY A 129 2.10 18.86 28.18
N ARG A 130 1.45 19.40 27.14
CA ARG A 130 1.43 20.85 26.84
C ARG A 130 0.33 21.64 27.56
N ARG A 131 -0.63 20.97 28.22
CA ARG A 131 -1.64 21.63 29.06
C ARG A 131 -1.29 21.59 30.56
N ALA A 132 -0.23 20.87 30.93
CA ALA A 132 0.24 20.71 32.29
C ALA A 132 1.55 21.49 32.59
N ALA A 133 1.97 22.36 31.67
CA ALA A 133 3.11 23.26 31.77
C ALA A 133 2.63 24.70 31.52
#